data_AF-A0A359LW77-F1
#
_entry.id   AF-A0A359LW77-F1
#
_cell.length_a   1.000
_cell.length_b   1.000
_cell.length_c   1.000
_cell.angle_alpha   90.00
_cell.angle_beta   90.00
_cell.angle_gamma   90.00
#
_symmetry.space_group_name_H-M   'P 1'
#
loop_
_entity.id
_entity.type
_entity.pdbx_description
1 polymer ?
#
loop_
_entity_poly.entity_id
_entity_poly.type
_entity_poly.pdbx_seq_one_letter_code
_entity_poly.pdbx_strand_id
1 'polypeptide(L)'
;MKILLIVSAAVVIGVLVFGGQLMGIRKDLARQREAITASWGHVDVAIERRAELVPHLVDTVKGIAREDKEVFAHLTSARGALRDARSPQERIEANQRLDTAVGRLLLVTENYPQLKSSENFLRLLDDLAGTENRIAVERRKYNEAVQRYNTSLELFPNNAAATLFGFARNDAYYRASPEAQRAPQLKF
;
A
#
# COMPACT_ATOMS: atom_id res chain seq x y z
N MET A 1 -17.37 54.10 -26.36
CA MET A 1 -17.28 52.86 -27.19
C MET A 1 -15.91 52.20 -27.14
N LYS A 2 -14.80 52.91 -27.43
CA LYS A 2 -13.42 52.34 -27.40
C LYS A 2 -13.01 51.76 -26.04
N ILE A 3 -13.27 52.48 -24.94
CA ILE A 3 -12.96 52.00 -23.57
C ILE A 3 -13.72 50.70 -23.24
N LEU A 4 -15.00 50.61 -23.65
CA LEU A 4 -15.84 49.44 -23.44
C LEU A 4 -15.32 48.20 -24.19
N LEU A 5 -14.81 48.39 -25.41
CA LEU A 5 -14.16 47.33 -26.20
C LEU A 5 -12.81 46.88 -25.62
N ILE A 6 -12.03 47.81 -25.04
CA ILE A 6 -10.76 47.48 -24.39
C ILE A 6 -11.02 46.69 -23.10
N VAL A 7 -11.99 47.12 -22.29
CA VAL A 7 -12.36 46.42 -21.06
C VAL A 7 -12.92 45.02 -21.37
N SER A 8 -13.77 44.87 -22.38
CA SER A 8 -14.29 43.55 -22.75
C SER A 8 -13.20 42.62 -23.27
N ALA A 9 -12.26 43.12 -24.10
CA ALA A 9 -11.11 42.35 -24.56
C ALA A 9 -10.20 41.92 -23.39
N ALA A 10 -9.94 42.81 -22.42
CA ALA A 10 -9.16 42.50 -21.23
C ALA A 10 -9.82 41.41 -20.36
N VAL A 11 -11.16 41.48 -20.19
CA VAL A 11 -11.93 40.44 -19.46
C VAL A 11 -11.86 39.10 -20.19
N VAL A 12 -12.03 39.09 -21.51
CA VAL A 12 -11.95 37.84 -22.31
C VAL A 12 -10.56 37.21 -22.22
N ILE A 13 -9.50 38.02 -22.32
CA ILE A 13 -8.12 37.53 -22.14
C ILE A 13 -7.92 36.98 -20.73
N GLY A 14 -8.41 37.69 -19.70
CA GLY A 14 -8.34 37.22 -18.31
C GLY A 14 -9.03 35.87 -18.10
N VAL A 15 -10.23 35.69 -18.67
CA VAL A 15 -10.97 34.42 -18.61
C VAL A 15 -10.23 33.31 -19.36
N LEU A 16 -9.65 33.58 -20.53
CA LEU A 16 -8.88 32.60 -21.29
C LEU A 16 -7.61 32.16 -20.55
N VAL A 17 -6.88 33.10 -19.95
CA VAL A 17 -5.69 32.80 -19.15
C VAL A 17 -6.07 31.97 -17.92
N PHE A 18 -7.11 32.39 -17.19
CA PHE A 18 -7.60 31.68 -16.01
C PHE A 18 -8.12 30.28 -16.36
N GLY A 19 -8.90 30.15 -17.43
CA GLY A 19 -9.38 28.86 -17.94
C GLY A 19 -8.25 27.93 -18.37
N GLY A 20 -7.20 28.47 -19.00
CA GLY A 20 -5.99 27.73 -19.33
C GLY A 20 -5.25 27.19 -18.10
N GLN A 21 -5.13 28.01 -17.06
CA GLN A 21 -4.52 27.59 -15.78
C GLN A 21 -5.32 26.47 -15.10
N LEU A 22 -6.66 26.58 -15.06
CA LEU A 22 -7.53 25.55 -14.50
C LEU A 22 -7.39 24.20 -15.21
N MET A 23 -7.26 24.22 -16.54
CA MET A 23 -7.02 22.99 -17.32
C MET A 23 -5.65 22.37 -17.01
N GLY A 24 -4.63 23.20 -16.78
CA GLY A 24 -3.30 22.74 -16.33
C GLY A 24 -3.38 22.01 -14.99
N ILE A 25 -4.03 22.62 -14.01
CA ILE A 25 -4.22 22.05 -12.67
C ILE A 25 -4.98 20.73 -12.73
N ARG A 26 -6.08 20.67 -13.50
CA ARG A 26 -6.85 19.43 -13.71
C ARG A 26 -5.97 18.31 -14.25
N LYS A 27 -5.14 18.60 -15.26
CA LYS A 27 -4.22 17.61 -15.85
C LYS A 27 -3.23 17.09 -14.81
N ASP A 28 -2.66 17.98 -14.01
CA ASP A 28 -1.67 17.60 -13.01
C ASP A 28 -2.27 16.83 -11.83
N LEU A 29 -3.46 17.21 -11.35
CA LEU A 29 -4.18 16.42 -10.34
C LEU A 29 -4.60 15.03 -10.86
N ALA A 30 -5.01 14.93 -12.12
CA ALA A 30 -5.30 13.64 -12.76
C ALA A 30 -4.04 12.76 -12.85
N ARG A 31 -2.89 13.33 -13.23
CA ARG A 31 -1.60 12.62 -13.25
C ARG A 31 -1.20 12.12 -11.86
N GLN A 32 -1.40 12.93 -10.83
CA GLN A 32 -1.09 12.53 -9.46
C GLN A 32 -2.00 11.40 -8.96
N ARG A 33 -3.29 11.41 -9.33
CA ARG A 33 -4.20 10.29 -9.06
C ARG A 33 -3.73 9.00 -9.74
N GLU A 34 -3.31 9.07 -11.00
CA GLU A 34 -2.75 7.93 -11.71
C GLU A 34 -1.46 7.43 -11.07
N ALA A 35 -0.60 8.34 -10.60
CA ALA A 35 0.62 7.97 -9.87
C ALA A 35 0.32 7.22 -8.56
N ILE A 36 -0.75 7.58 -7.85
CA ILE A 36 -1.23 6.82 -6.69
C ILE A 36 -1.64 5.41 -7.13
N THR A 37 -2.47 5.27 -8.16
CA THR A 37 -2.91 3.96 -8.69
C THR A 37 -1.72 3.09 -9.09
N ALA A 38 -0.74 3.66 -9.81
CA ALA A 38 0.46 2.95 -10.23
C ALA A 38 1.30 2.50 -9.02
N SER A 39 1.52 3.38 -8.04
CA SER A 39 2.26 3.04 -6.82
C SER A 39 1.56 1.97 -5.98
N TRP A 40 0.22 1.96 -5.94
CA TRP A 40 -0.53 0.88 -5.32
C TRP A 40 -0.32 -0.45 -6.04
N GLY A 41 -0.34 -0.44 -7.38
CA GLY A 41 -0.05 -1.65 -8.17
C GLY A 41 1.31 -2.26 -7.84
N HIS A 42 2.32 -1.45 -7.54
CA HIS A 42 3.63 -1.95 -7.09
C HIS A 42 3.59 -2.61 -5.71
N VAL A 43 2.80 -2.05 -4.78
CA VAL A 43 2.56 -2.65 -3.47
C VAL A 43 1.86 -4.00 -3.63
N ASP A 44 0.79 -4.05 -4.43
CA ASP A 44 -0.02 -5.26 -4.61
C ASP A 44 0.79 -6.40 -5.24
N VAL A 45 1.61 -6.10 -6.25
CA VAL A 45 2.53 -7.08 -6.87
C VAL A 45 3.52 -7.63 -5.85
N ALA A 46 4.06 -6.79 -4.96
CA ALA A 46 4.99 -7.24 -3.92
C ALA A 46 4.31 -8.15 -2.89
N ILE A 47 3.07 -7.82 -2.49
CA ILE A 47 2.24 -8.66 -1.61
C ILE A 47 1.92 -10.00 -2.29
N GLU A 48 1.55 -9.99 -3.57
CA GLU A 48 1.24 -11.22 -4.31
C GLU A 48 2.46 -12.13 -4.39
N ARG A 49 3.64 -11.58 -4.69
CA ARG A 49 4.90 -12.33 -4.71
C ARG A 49 5.20 -12.99 -3.36
N ARG A 50 4.90 -12.31 -2.26
CA ARG A 50 5.04 -12.87 -0.92
C ARG A 50 4.06 -14.03 -0.68
N ALA A 51 2.82 -13.88 -1.15
CA ALA A 51 1.78 -14.92 -1.06
C ALA A 51 2.10 -16.17 -1.90
N GLU A 52 2.80 -16.01 -3.04
CA GLU A 52 3.28 -17.09 -3.90
C GLU A 52 4.32 -17.98 -3.20
N LEU A 53 5.07 -17.46 -2.23
CA LEU A 53 6.07 -18.23 -1.47
C LEU A 53 5.44 -19.14 -0.40
N VAL A 54 4.23 -18.83 0.05
CA VAL A 54 3.57 -19.53 1.17
C VAL A 54 3.38 -21.03 0.93
N PRO A 55 2.92 -21.50 -0.26
CA PRO A 55 2.81 -22.93 -0.53
C PRO A 55 4.16 -23.65 -0.42
N HIS A 56 5.23 -23.06 -0.96
CA HIS A 56 6.58 -23.63 -0.88
C HIS A 56 7.09 -23.70 0.57
N LEU A 57 6.77 -22.69 1.38
CA LEU A 57 7.05 -22.71 2.82
C LEU A 57 6.28 -23.83 3.53
N VAL A 58 4.98 -23.95 3.26
CA VAL A 58 4.13 -25.00 3.84
C VAL A 58 4.66 -26.38 3.49
N ASP A 59 5.02 -26.63 2.23
CA ASP A 59 5.53 -27.93 1.79
C ASP A 59 6.89 -28.26 2.43
N THR A 60 7.76 -27.27 2.59
CA THR A 60 9.06 -27.43 3.27
C THR A 60 8.84 -27.77 4.75
N VAL A 61 7.95 -27.06 5.44
CA VAL A 61 7.65 -27.30 6.85
C VAL A 61 6.96 -28.65 7.04
N LYS A 62 6.07 -29.07 6.14
CA LYS A 62 5.49 -30.43 6.13
C LYS A 62 6.54 -31.53 5.90
N GLY A 63 7.71 -31.22 5.35
CA GLY A 63 8.81 -32.18 5.27
C GLY A 63 9.31 -32.61 6.66
N ILE A 64 9.25 -31.70 7.64
CA ILE A 64 9.95 -31.81 8.92
C ILE A 64 8.98 -31.83 10.12
N ALA A 65 7.94 -30.99 10.12
CA ALA A 65 7.02 -30.76 11.23
C ALA A 65 5.56 -31.10 10.85
N ARG A 66 5.31 -32.33 10.39
CA ARG A 66 4.00 -32.78 9.86
C ARG A 66 2.83 -32.68 10.85
N GLU A 67 3.12 -32.84 12.14
CA GLU A 67 2.09 -32.86 13.18
C GLU A 67 1.62 -31.46 13.58
N ASP A 68 2.32 -30.40 13.14
CA ASP A 68 1.99 -29.01 13.49
C ASP A 68 0.90 -28.41 12.58
N LYS A 69 -0.32 -28.92 12.76
CA LYS A 69 -1.49 -28.53 11.96
C LYS A 69 -1.87 -27.06 12.14
N GLU A 70 -1.57 -26.48 13.30
CA GLU A 70 -1.91 -25.10 13.63
C GLU A 70 -1.14 -24.12 12.74
N VAL A 71 0.17 -24.32 12.57
CA VAL A 71 0.99 -23.50 11.66
C VAL A 71 0.50 -23.56 10.22
N PHE A 72 0.17 -24.75 9.72
CA PHE A 72 -0.34 -24.90 8.36
C PHE A 72 -1.68 -24.18 8.17
N ALA A 73 -2.57 -24.25 9.17
CA ALA A 73 -3.84 -23.54 9.14
C ALA A 73 -3.64 -22.03 9.10
N HIS A 74 -2.71 -21.49 9.90
CA HIS A 74 -2.41 -20.05 9.90
C HIS A 74 -1.84 -19.57 8.57
N LEU A 75 -0.84 -20.26 8.01
CA LEU A 75 -0.23 -19.89 6.73
C LEU A 75 -1.24 -19.97 5.58
N THR A 76 -2.04 -21.03 5.54
CA THR A 76 -3.04 -21.24 4.48
C THR A 76 -4.17 -20.22 4.60
N SER A 77 -4.64 -19.93 5.82
CA SER A 77 -5.68 -18.93 6.08
C SER A 77 -5.20 -17.52 5.73
N ALA A 78 -3.98 -17.15 6.10
CA ALA A 78 -3.40 -15.86 5.75
C ALA A 78 -3.29 -15.67 4.23
N ARG A 79 -2.85 -16.70 3.50
CA ARG A 79 -2.84 -16.69 2.03
C ARG A 79 -4.26 -16.60 1.45
N GLY A 80 -5.23 -17.30 2.02
CA GLY A 80 -6.64 -17.22 1.64
C GLY A 80 -7.18 -15.80 1.77
N ALA A 81 -6.93 -15.15 2.90
CA ALA A 81 -7.32 -13.76 3.13
C ALA A 81 -6.76 -12.79 2.09
N LEU A 82 -5.52 -12.99 1.63
CA LEU A 82 -4.93 -12.19 0.56
C LEU A 82 -5.64 -12.38 -0.79
N ARG A 83 -6.07 -13.60 -1.10
CA ARG A 83 -6.85 -13.89 -2.32
C ARG A 83 -8.26 -13.32 -2.28
N ASP A 84 -8.86 -13.26 -1.09
CA ASP A 84 -10.23 -12.79 -0.90
C ASP A 84 -10.33 -11.28 -0.79
N ALA A 85 -9.24 -10.60 -0.42
CA ALA A 85 -9.17 -9.15 -0.36
C ALA A 85 -9.52 -8.48 -1.70
N ARG A 86 -10.40 -7.48 -1.66
CA ARG A 86 -10.91 -6.71 -2.81
C ARG A 86 -10.55 -5.24 -2.75
N SER A 87 -10.18 -4.73 -1.58
CA SER A 87 -9.75 -3.35 -1.40
C SER A 87 -8.28 -3.25 -0.99
N PRO A 88 -7.62 -2.10 -1.23
CA PRO A 88 -6.28 -1.85 -0.72
C PRO A 88 -6.13 -2.08 0.79
N GLN A 89 -7.13 -1.65 1.55
CA GLN A 89 -7.16 -1.82 3.00
C GLN A 89 -7.22 -3.30 3.40
N GLU A 90 -8.11 -4.08 2.76
CA GLU A 90 -8.19 -5.52 3.00
C GLU A 90 -6.89 -6.25 2.63
N ARG A 91 -6.23 -5.85 1.53
CA ARG A 91 -4.93 -6.40 1.11
C ARG A 91 -3.86 -6.14 2.17
N ILE A 92 -3.83 -4.94 2.75
CA ILE A 92 -2.91 -4.56 3.83
C ILE A 92 -3.13 -5.43 5.08
N GLU A 93 -4.38 -5.54 5.51
CA GLU A 93 -4.74 -6.31 6.70
C GLU A 93 -4.46 -7.81 6.51
N ALA A 94 -4.72 -8.34 5.32
CA ALA A 94 -4.39 -9.71 4.98
C ALA A 94 -2.87 -9.97 4.94
N ASN A 95 -2.05 -9.02 4.46
CA ASN A 95 -0.60 -9.12 4.54
C ASN A 95 -0.10 -9.14 6.00
N GLN A 96 -0.71 -8.35 6.89
CA GLN A 96 -0.37 -8.36 8.33
C GLN A 96 -0.71 -9.70 9.00
N ARG A 97 -1.76 -10.39 8.54
CA ARG A 97 -2.05 -11.76 8.99
C ARG A 97 -0.95 -12.73 8.55
N LEU A 98 -0.38 -12.53 7.38
CA LEU A 98 0.76 -13.32 6.91
C LEU A 98 2.02 -13.05 7.74
N ASP A 99 2.31 -11.79 8.10
CA ASP A 99 3.38 -11.46 9.05
C ASP A 99 3.23 -12.23 10.37
N THR A 100 2.01 -12.20 10.92
CA THR A 100 1.69 -12.90 12.17
C THR A 100 1.89 -14.42 12.03
N ALA A 101 1.46 -15.01 10.90
CA ALA A 101 1.61 -16.44 10.65
C ALA A 101 3.08 -16.85 10.51
N VAL A 102 3.90 -16.04 9.83
CA VAL A 102 5.36 -16.26 9.73
C VAL A 102 6.02 -16.11 11.09
N GLY A 103 5.61 -15.14 11.90
CA GLY A 103 6.10 -15.00 13.28
C GLY A 103 5.79 -16.21 14.16
N ARG A 104 4.59 -16.80 14.03
CA ARG A 104 4.23 -18.06 14.73
C ARG A 104 5.06 -19.25 14.25
N LEU A 105 5.33 -19.33 12.95
CA LEU A 105 6.20 -20.37 12.39
C LEU A 105 7.60 -20.36 13.00
N LEU A 106 8.15 -19.17 13.30
CA LEU A 106 9.45 -19.06 13.99
C LEU A 106 9.42 -19.69 15.39
N LEU A 107 8.32 -19.57 16.14
CA LEU A 107 8.17 -20.24 17.44
C LEU A 107 8.18 -21.77 17.29
N VAL A 108 7.61 -22.28 16.20
CA VAL A 108 7.61 -23.73 15.92
C VAL A 108 9.01 -24.24 15.61
N THR A 109 9.90 -23.41 15.05
CA THR A 109 11.30 -23.82 14.85
C THR A 109 12.05 -24.14 16.15
N GLU A 110 11.59 -23.64 17.31
CA GLU A 110 12.16 -24.01 18.61
C GLU A 110 11.89 -25.48 18.95
N ASN A 111 10.72 -26.00 18.60
CA ASN A 111 10.35 -27.40 18.83
C ASN A 111 10.92 -28.34 17.75
N TYR A 112 11.26 -27.81 16.58
CA TYR A 112 11.79 -28.57 15.45
C TYR A 112 13.14 -28.00 14.97
N PRO A 113 14.25 -28.27 15.68
CA PRO A 113 15.58 -27.73 15.34
C PRO A 113 16.05 -28.07 13.92
N GLN A 114 15.54 -29.15 13.33
CA GLN A 114 15.82 -29.52 11.93
C GLN A 114 15.35 -28.47 10.92
N LEU A 115 14.35 -27.65 11.25
CA LEU A 115 13.96 -26.50 10.42
C LEU A 115 15.07 -25.44 10.39
N LYS A 116 15.74 -25.20 11.53
CA LYS A 116 16.84 -24.22 11.63
C LYS A 116 18.07 -24.62 10.84
N SER A 117 18.27 -25.91 10.59
CA SER A 117 19.37 -26.43 9.76
C SER A 117 18.96 -26.72 8.31
N SER A 118 17.70 -26.54 7.94
CA SER A 118 17.22 -26.77 6.58
C SER A 118 17.55 -25.58 5.68
N GLU A 119 18.48 -25.75 4.75
CA GLU A 119 18.85 -24.70 3.79
C GLU A 119 17.65 -24.19 2.96
N ASN A 120 16.74 -25.08 2.56
CA ASN A 120 15.54 -24.72 1.82
C ASN A 120 14.60 -23.84 2.66
N PHE A 121 14.45 -24.15 3.95
CA PHE A 121 13.64 -23.37 4.87
C PHE A 121 14.23 -21.98 5.11
N LEU A 122 15.53 -21.91 5.39
CA LEU A 122 16.24 -20.63 5.60
C LEU A 122 16.16 -19.74 4.36
N ARG A 123 16.36 -20.30 3.16
CA ARG A 123 16.20 -19.56 1.90
C ARG A 123 14.79 -18.98 1.73
N LEU A 124 13.75 -19.75 2.05
CA LEU A 124 12.37 -19.27 1.97
C LEU A 124 12.07 -18.18 3.00
N LEU A 125 12.64 -18.26 4.20
CA LEU A 125 12.54 -17.17 5.17
C LEU A 125 13.23 -15.90 4.68
N ASP A 126 14.40 -16.02 4.06
CA ASP A 126 15.11 -14.90 3.46
C ASP A 126 14.31 -14.28 2.30
N ASP A 127 13.70 -15.09 1.43
CA ASP A 127 12.83 -14.62 0.34
C ASP A 127 11.58 -13.90 0.88
N LEU A 128 10.97 -14.43 1.96
CA LEU A 128 9.84 -13.79 2.65
C LEU A 128 10.25 -12.46 3.31
N ALA A 129 11.43 -12.40 3.93
CA ALA A 129 11.95 -11.16 4.51
C ALA A 129 12.28 -10.14 3.39
N GLY A 130 12.86 -10.59 2.29
CA GLY A 130 13.16 -9.77 1.11
C GLY A 130 11.90 -9.17 0.48
N THR A 131 10.83 -9.96 0.36
CA THR A 131 9.54 -9.48 -0.13
C THR A 131 8.89 -8.49 0.85
N GLU A 132 8.97 -8.72 2.17
CA GLU A 132 8.47 -7.74 3.15
C GLU A 132 9.25 -6.43 3.13
N ASN A 133 10.57 -6.47 2.99
CA ASN A 133 11.39 -5.27 2.81
C ASN A 133 10.98 -4.50 1.54
N ARG A 134 10.68 -5.21 0.45
CA ARG A 134 10.17 -4.58 -0.78
C ARG A 134 8.79 -3.96 -0.58
N ILE A 135 7.87 -4.64 0.12
CA ILE A 135 6.56 -4.08 0.49
C ILE A 135 6.76 -2.81 1.31
N ALA A 136 7.67 -2.78 2.29
CA ALA A 136 7.93 -1.60 3.10
C ALA A 136 8.42 -0.40 2.27
N VAL A 137 9.26 -0.64 1.26
CA VAL A 137 9.73 0.40 0.32
C VAL A 137 8.58 0.90 -0.57
N GLU A 138 7.81 0.00 -1.18
CA GLU A 138 6.70 0.39 -2.06
C GLU A 138 5.57 1.07 -1.28
N ARG A 139 5.30 0.64 -0.04
CA ARG A 139 4.39 1.31 0.89
C ARG A 139 4.76 2.77 1.10
N ARG A 140 6.05 3.05 1.32
CA ARG A 140 6.53 4.41 1.53
C ARG A 140 6.27 5.26 0.27
N LYS A 141 6.63 4.77 -0.91
CA LYS A 141 6.40 5.46 -2.19
C LYS A 141 4.92 5.73 -2.45
N TYR A 142 4.06 4.75 -2.13
CA TYR A 142 2.61 4.89 -2.22
C TYR A 142 2.10 6.01 -1.30
N ASN A 143 2.50 5.99 -0.02
CA ASN A 143 2.11 7.03 0.93
C ASN A 143 2.64 8.42 0.53
N GLU A 144 3.84 8.51 -0.02
CA GLU A 144 4.41 9.75 -0.57
C GLU A 144 3.62 10.26 -1.79
N ALA A 145 3.13 9.37 -2.66
CA ALA A 145 2.24 9.74 -3.78
C ALA A 145 0.90 10.29 -3.28
N VAL A 146 0.28 9.61 -2.31
CA VAL A 146 -0.96 10.06 -1.66
C VAL A 146 -0.77 11.41 -0.96
N GLN A 147 0.34 11.58 -0.23
CA GLN A 147 0.67 12.84 0.43
C GLN A 147 0.86 13.97 -0.57
N ARG A 148 1.64 13.78 -1.65
CA ARG A 148 1.84 14.82 -2.67
C ARG A 148 0.53 15.25 -3.33
N TYR A 149 -0.35 14.30 -3.63
CA TYR A 149 -1.70 14.57 -4.13
C TYR A 149 -2.53 15.39 -3.15
N ASN A 150 -2.62 14.94 -1.90
CA ASN A 150 -3.40 15.63 -0.88
C ASN A 150 -2.86 17.04 -0.60
N THR A 151 -1.54 17.23 -0.53
CA THR A 151 -0.92 18.54 -0.42
C THR A 151 -1.24 19.40 -1.65
N SER A 152 -1.14 18.85 -2.86
CA SER A 152 -1.50 19.59 -4.08
C SER A 152 -2.96 20.02 -4.10
N LEU A 153 -3.86 19.28 -3.47
CA LEU A 153 -5.28 19.66 -3.34
C LEU A 153 -5.52 20.79 -2.35
N GLU A 154 -4.70 20.93 -1.31
CA GLU A 154 -4.89 21.94 -0.25
C GLU A 154 -4.36 23.32 -0.67
N LEU A 155 -3.40 23.38 -1.60
CA LEU A 155 -2.74 24.61 -2.01
C LEU A 155 -3.61 25.45 -2.95
N PHE A 156 -3.60 26.78 -2.79
CA PHE A 156 -4.17 27.70 -3.77
C PHE A 156 -3.24 27.82 -5.00
N PRO A 157 -3.75 27.87 -6.24
CA PRO A 157 -5.16 27.88 -6.66
C PRO A 157 -5.81 26.49 -6.84
N ASN A 158 -5.08 25.41 -6.54
CA ASN A 158 -5.53 24.05 -6.81
C ASN A 158 -6.75 23.63 -6.01
N ASN A 159 -6.91 24.08 -4.77
CA ASN A 159 -8.08 23.79 -3.94
C ASN A 159 -9.41 24.21 -4.59
N ALA A 160 -9.46 25.40 -5.19
CA ALA A 160 -10.62 25.90 -5.90
C ALA A 160 -10.89 25.10 -7.19
N ALA A 161 -9.84 24.80 -7.94
CA ALA A 161 -9.94 23.95 -9.14
C ALA A 161 -10.37 22.51 -8.78
N ALA A 162 -9.91 21.99 -7.64
CA ALA A 162 -10.23 20.66 -7.16
C ALA A 162 -11.73 20.54 -6.84
N THR A 163 -12.30 21.53 -6.14
CA THR A 163 -13.75 21.59 -5.90
C THR A 163 -14.53 21.68 -7.22
N LEU A 164 -14.07 22.49 -8.17
CA LEU A 164 -14.73 22.66 -9.47
C LEU A 164 -14.73 21.38 -10.32
N PHE A 165 -13.63 20.61 -10.31
CA PHE A 165 -13.47 19.40 -11.13
C PHE A 165 -13.72 18.08 -10.36
N GLY A 166 -14.17 18.15 -9.11
CA GLY A 166 -14.52 16.97 -8.30
C GLY A 166 -13.30 16.15 -7.82
N PHE A 167 -12.13 16.77 -7.69
CA PHE A 167 -11.01 16.10 -7.03
C PHE A 167 -11.17 16.14 -5.51
N ALA A 168 -11.25 14.97 -4.91
CA ALA A 168 -11.33 14.80 -3.46
C ALA A 168 -10.01 14.25 -2.90
N ARG A 169 -9.79 14.50 -1.61
CA ARG A 169 -8.68 13.92 -0.83
C ARG A 169 -8.71 12.40 -0.92
N ASN A 170 -7.53 11.78 -0.93
CA ASN A 170 -7.39 10.33 -0.84
C ASN A 170 -6.89 9.96 0.56
N ASP A 171 -7.74 9.32 1.36
CA ASP A 171 -7.42 8.90 2.72
C ASP A 171 -6.92 7.45 2.83
N ALA A 172 -6.76 6.76 1.70
CA ALA A 172 -6.31 5.37 1.63
C ALA A 172 -4.80 5.23 1.87
N TYR A 173 -4.25 5.88 2.89
CA TYR A 173 -2.86 5.67 3.30
C TYR A 173 -2.64 4.25 3.77
N TYR A 174 -1.49 3.68 3.43
CA TYR A 174 -1.05 2.42 4.00
C TYR A 174 -0.47 2.70 5.40
N ARG A 175 -1.30 2.49 6.43
CA ARG A 175 -0.93 2.67 7.84
C ARG A 175 -0.57 1.34 8.50
N ALA A 176 0.23 1.41 9.56
CA ALA A 176 0.40 0.27 10.46
C ALA A 176 -0.96 -0.06 11.11
N SER A 177 -1.18 -1.33 11.46
CA SER A 177 -2.39 -1.76 12.14
C SER A 177 -2.66 -0.87 13.37
N PRO A 178 -3.93 -0.63 13.74
CA PRO A 178 -4.27 0.10 14.96
C PRO A 178 -3.62 -0.48 16.22
N GLU A 179 -3.33 -1.79 16.21
CA GLU A 179 -2.67 -2.52 17.30
C GLU A 179 -1.20 -2.13 17.45
N ALA A 180 -0.47 -1.89 16.36
CA ALA A 180 0.90 -1.40 16.39
C ALA A 180 1.01 0.05 16.90
N GLN A 181 -0.09 0.81 16.87
CA GLN A 181 -0.16 2.17 17.39
C GLN A 181 -0.51 2.22 18.89
N ARG A 182 -1.03 1.12 19.46
CA ARG A 182 -1.21 0.98 20.90
C ARG A 182 0.13 0.55 21.49
N ALA A 183 0.87 1.50 22.05
CA ALA A 183 2.08 1.19 22.81
C ALA A 183 1.77 0.08 23.84
N PRO A 184 2.63 -0.95 23.99
CA PRO A 184 2.41 -1.99 24.98
C PRO A 184 2.32 -1.34 26.36
N GLN A 185 1.18 -1.50 27.03
CA GLN A 185 1.06 -1.10 28.42
C GLN A 185 1.90 -2.05 29.24
N LEU A 186 3.14 -1.65 29.54
CA LEU A 186 3.99 -2.35 30.49
C LEU A 186 3.30 -2.29 31.86
N LYS A 187 2.59 -3.36 32.20
CA LYS A 187 2.21 -3.63 33.59
C LYS A 187 3.44 -4.24 34.25
N PHE A 188 4.11 -3.44 35.09
CA PHE A 188 5.02 -3.96 36.10
C PHE A 188 4.22 -4.65 37.21
#